data_AF-A0A7C0W0S7-F1
#
_entry.id   AF-A0A7C0W0S7-F1
#
_cell.length_a   1.000
_cell.length_b   1.000
_cell.length_c   1.000
_cell.angle_alpha   90.00
_cell.angle_beta   90.00
_cell.angle_gamma   90.00
#
_symmetry.space_group_name_H-M   'P 1'
#
loop_
_entity.id
_entity.type
_entity.pdbx_description
1 polymer ?
#
loop_
_entity_poly.entity_id
_entity_poly.type
_entity_poly.pdbx_seq_one_letter_code
_entity_poly.pdbx_strand_id
1 'polypeptide(L)' 'NEEMKLAAAYALASLISEDELSDDNVIADAFDPRVVERESEAVAQAAIKSGVARI' A
#
# COMPACT_ATOMS: atom_id res chain seq x y z
N ASN A 1 5.76 9.08 -10.40
CA ASN A 1 4.93 9.95 -9.56
C ASN A 1 5.22 9.57 -8.11
N GLU A 2 5.66 10.51 -7.26
CA GLU A 2 5.94 10.24 -5.84
C GLU A 2 4.68 9.92 -5.03
N GLU A 3 3.52 10.49 -5.41
CA GLU A 3 2.23 10.19 -4.76
C GLU A 3 1.86 8.72 -4.87
N MET A 4 2.19 8.06 -6.00
CA MET A 4 1.96 6.63 -6.18
C MET A 4 2.85 5.79 -5.25
N LYS A 5 4.11 6.18 -5.04
CA LYS A 5 5.01 5.47 -4.12
C LYS A 5 4.56 5.62 -2.67
N LEU A 6 4.16 6.83 -2.27
CA LEU A 6 3.60 7.08 -0.95
C LEU A 6 2.30 6.29 -0.73
N ALA A 7 1.41 6.25 -1.72
CA ALA A 7 0.18 5.47 -1.65
C ALA A 7 0.45 3.97 -1.45
N ALA A 8 1.42 3.40 -2.17
CA ALA A 8 1.86 2.02 -1.97
C ALA A 8 2.37 1.80 -0.53
N ALA A 9 3.27 2.67 -0.06
CA ALA A 9 3.83 2.56 1.28
C ALA A 9 2.75 2.62 2.38
N TYR A 10 1.79 3.55 2.28
CA TYR A 10 0.68 3.63 3.23
C TYR A 10 -0.27 2.45 3.13
N ALA A 11 -0.52 1.91 1.94
CA ALA A 11 -1.34 0.71 1.76
C ALA A 11 -0.71 -0.50 2.47
N LEU A 12 0.59 -0.73 2.28
CA LEU A 12 1.31 -1.80 2.97
C LEU A 12 1.33 -1.60 4.48
N ALA A 13 1.57 -0.38 4.95
CA ALA A 13 1.54 -0.06 6.38
C ALA A 13 0.16 -0.30 7.00
N SER A 14 -0.93 -0.08 6.25
CA SER A 14 -2.30 -0.30 6.75
C SER A 14 -2.69 -1.77 6.92
N LEU A 15 -1.88 -2.71 6.44
CA LEU A 15 -2.14 -4.14 6.56
C LEU A 15 -1.76 -4.73 7.93
N ILE A 16 -0.96 -4.01 8.72
CA ILE A 16 -0.60 -4.39 10.08
C ILE A 16 -1.36 -3.48 11.03
N SER A 17 -2.12 -4.05 11.95
CA SER A 17 -2.78 -3.27 12.99
C SER A 17 -1.80 -2.86 14.10
N GLU A 18 -2.14 -1.82 14.87
CA GLU A 18 -1.26 -1.35 15.96
C GLU A 18 -0.99 -2.42 17.02
N ASP A 19 -1.91 -3.36 17.23
CA ASP A 19 -1.76 -4.50 18.13
C ASP A 19 -0.88 -5.62 17.59
N GLU A 20 -0.67 -5.68 16.27
CA GLU A 20 0.24 -6.63 15.62
C GLU A 20 1.68 -6.10 15.56
N LEU A 21 1.89 -4.80 15.80
CA LEU A 21 3.21 -4.18 15.76
C LEU A 21 4.10 -4.67 16.92
N SER A 22 5.31 -5.09 16.57
CA SER A 22 6.36 -5.41 17.53
C SER A 22 7.74 -5.19 16.89
N ASP A 23 8.80 -5.31 17.68
CA ASP A 23 10.18 -5.19 17.17
C ASP A 23 10.48 -6.19 16.05
N ASP A 24 9.77 -7.32 16.02
CA ASP A 24 9.91 -8.38 15.00
C ASP A 24 8.83 -8.33 13.91
N ASN A 25 7.82 -7.45 14.02
CA ASN A 25 6.70 -7.36 13.08
C ASN A 25 6.37 -5.89 12.75
N VAL A 26 7.09 -5.34 11.77
CA VAL A 26 6.99 -3.92 11.37
C VAL A 26 6.52 -3.71 9.91
N ILE A 27 6.46 -4.78 9.13
CA ILE A 27 6.00 -4.77 7.73
C ILE A 27 5.19 -6.03 7.43
N ALA A 28 4.14 -5.91 6.62
CA ALA A 28 3.28 -7.04 6.27
C ALA A 28 4.07 -8.16 5.58
N ASP A 29 3.64 -9.40 5.77
CA ASP A 29 4.28 -10.57 5.15
C ASP A 29 4.23 -10.44 3.62
N ALA A 30 5.36 -10.73 2.96
CA ALA A 30 5.50 -10.58 1.51
C ALA A 30 4.56 -11.51 0.71
N PHE A 31 4.05 -12.59 1.33
CA PHE A 31 3.10 -13.54 0.75
C PHE A 31 1.68 -13.37 1.28
N ASP A 32 1.41 -12.33 2.08
CA ASP A 32 0.04 -12.02 2.49
C ASP A 32 -0.80 -11.72 1.22
N PRO A 33 -1.86 -12.50 0.94
CA PRO A 33 -2.66 -12.33 -0.28
C PRO A 33 -3.31 -10.94 -0.38
N ARG A 34 -3.45 -10.22 0.73
CA ARG A 34 -4.02 -8.86 0.79
C ARG A 34 -3.07 -7.79 0.25
N VAL A 35 -1.75 -8.05 0.19
CA VAL A 35 -0.72 -7.09 -0.26
C VAL A 35 -1.01 -6.59 -1.66
N VAL A 36 -1.16 -7.52 -2.61
CA VAL A 36 -1.37 -7.17 -4.03
C VAL A 36 -2.66 -6.38 -4.21
N GLU A 37 -3.73 -6.81 -3.54
CA GLU A 37 -5.04 -6.17 -3.66
C GLU A 37 -5.01 -4.73 -3.14
N ARG A 38 -4.46 -4.51 -1.94
CA ARG A 38 -4.42 -3.18 -1.31
C ARG A 38 -3.43 -2.24 -1.97
N GLU A 39 -2.24 -2.71 -2.33
CA GLU A 39 -1.24 -1.88 -2.98
C GLU A 39 -1.70 -1.43 -4.37
N SER A 40 -2.21 -2.36 -5.19
CA SER A 40 -2.65 -2.04 -6.56
C SER A 40 -3.83 -1.07 -6.57
N GLU A 41 -4.79 -1.23 -5.66
CA GLU A 41 -5.91 -0.30 -5.51
C GLU A 41 -5.42 1.11 -5.14
N ALA A 42 -4.58 1.24 -4.11
CA ALA A 42 -4.09 2.53 -3.64
C ALA A 42 -3.26 3.26 -4.72
N VAL A 43 -2.38 2.52 -5.42
CA VAL A 43 -1.56 3.06 -6.51
C VAL A 43 -2.43 3.50 -7.69
N ALA A 44 -3.45 2.70 -8.05
CA ALA A 44 -4.39 3.06 -9.11
C ALA A 44 -5.16 4.34 -8.77
N GLN A 45 -5.66 4.46 -7.53
CA GLN A 45 -6.35 5.67 -7.07
C GLN A 45 -5.41 6.90 -7.12
N ALA A 46 -4.16 6.77 -6.68
CA ALA A 46 -3.17 7.84 -6.78
C ALA A 46 -2.86 8.23 -8.23
N ALA A 47 -2.79 7.26 -9.15
CA ALA A 47 -2.58 7.52 -10.57
C ALA A 47 -3.76 8.27 -11.21
N ILE A 48 -5.00 7.92 -10.84
CA ILE A 48 -6.22 8.61 -11.30
C ILE A 48 -6.26 10.04 -10.74
N LYS A 49 -6.06 10.20 -9.43
CA LYS A 49 -6.11 11.51 -8.76
C LYS A 49 -5.08 12.50 -9.29
N SER A 50 -3.90 12.01 -9.64
CA SER A 50 -2.82 12.84 -10.19
C SER A 50 -2.93 13.08 -11.70
N GLY A 51 -3.93 12.50 -12.37
CA GLY A 51 -4.15 12.68 -13.82
C GLY A 51 -3.10 12.00 -14.70
N VAL A 52 -2.25 11.13 -14.16
CA VAL A 52 -1.23 10.40 -14.94
C VAL A 52 -1.79 9.10 -15.54
N ALA A 53 -2.89 8.58 -15.00
CA ALA A 53 -3.57 7.42 -15.53
C ALA A 53 -4.16 7.70 -16.92
N ARG A 54 -3.96 6.76 -17.86
CA ARG A 54 -4.64 6.72 -19.16
C ARG A 54 -5.51 5.46 -19.16
N ILE A 55 -6.81 5.65 -19.29
CA ILE A 55 -7.82 4.57 -19.34
C ILE A 55 -8.06 4.20 -20.80
#